data_AF-A0A8S3CP53-F1
#
_entry.id   AF-A0A8S3CP53-F1
#
_cell.length_a   1.000
_cell.length_b   1.000
_cell.length_c   1.000
_cell.angle_alpha   90.00
_cell.angle_beta   90.00
_cell.angle_gamma   90.00
#
_symmetry.space_group_name_H-M   'P 1'
#
loop_
_entity.id
_entity.type
_entity.pdbx_description
1 polymer ?
#
loop_
_entity_poly.entity_id
_entity_poly.type
_entity_poly.pdbx_seq_one_letter_code
_entity_poly.pdbx_strand_id
1 'polypeptide(L)' 'LTQNSAIHLYACGANSFGQLGHPSKQPIYSPVEIQGFPCLNKIIKISCGLQHTLILDSMGYVYGVGRSDDGRLGNNLVND' A
#
# COMPACT_ATOMS: atom_id res chain seq x y z
N LEU A 1 -20.28 18.30 14.16
CA LEU A 1 -19.48 18.29 12.91
C LEU A 1 -18.23 17.46 13.19
N THR A 2 -18.28 16.14 12.99
CA THR A 2 -17.08 15.31 13.08
C THR A 2 -16.22 15.64 11.87
N GLN A 3 -15.09 16.34 12.07
CA GLN A 3 -14.08 16.38 11.02
C GLN A 3 -13.62 14.94 10.80
N ASN A 4 -14.02 14.34 9.67
CA ASN A 4 -13.35 13.15 9.17
C ASN A 4 -11.92 13.58 8.82
N SER A 5 -10.99 13.41 9.74
CA SER A 5 -9.57 13.57 9.45
C SER A 5 -9.20 12.54 8.40
N ALA A 6 -8.94 12.98 7.18
CA ALA A 6 -8.46 12.11 6.12
C ALA A 6 -7.11 11.50 6.56
N ILE A 7 -6.96 10.19 6.36
CA ILE A 7 -5.73 9.49 6.66
C ILE A 7 -4.88 9.51 5.41
N HIS A 8 -3.70 10.14 5.50
CA HIS A 8 -2.73 10.18 4.43
C HIS A 8 -1.56 9.27 4.76
N LEU A 9 -1.22 8.37 3.82
CA LEU A 9 -0.05 7.51 3.91
C LEU A 9 0.99 7.97 2.91
N TYR A 10 2.23 8.08 3.37
CA TYR A 10 3.36 8.45 2.51
C TYR A 10 4.39 7.34 2.49
N ALA A 11 5.00 7.12 1.32
CA ALA A 11 6.04 6.13 1.11
C ALA A 11 7.16 6.70 0.23
N CYS A 12 8.37 6.15 0.34
CA CYS A 12 9.51 6.44 -0.52
C CYS A 12 10.42 5.19 -0.62
N GLY A 13 11.33 5.21 -1.58
CA GLY A 13 12.29 4.14 -1.85
C GLY A 13 12.08 3.45 -3.20
N ALA A 14 12.39 2.16 -3.25
CA ALA A 14 12.26 1.36 -4.46
C ALA A 14 10.78 1.18 -4.85
N ASN A 15 10.45 1.34 -6.13
CA ASN A 15 9.08 1.20 -6.63
C ASN A 15 8.94 0.39 -7.93
N SER A 16 9.93 -0.46 -8.25
CA SER A 16 9.95 -1.22 -9.51
C SER A 16 8.70 -2.06 -9.76
N PHE A 17 7.95 -2.41 -8.71
CA PHE A 17 6.71 -3.17 -8.79
C PHE A 17 5.47 -2.37 -8.35
N GLY A 18 5.61 -1.09 -8.00
CA GLY A 18 4.50 -0.29 -7.47
C GLY A 18 4.25 -0.51 -5.97
N GLN A 19 5.23 -1.01 -5.22
CA GLN A 19 5.13 -1.26 -3.78
C GLN A 19 4.94 0.00 -2.93
N LEU A 20 5.11 1.20 -3.51
CA LEU A 20 4.79 2.48 -2.89
C LEU A 20 3.32 2.91 -3.15
N GLY A 21 2.54 2.15 -3.92
CA GLY A 21 1.18 2.54 -4.32
C GLY A 21 1.12 3.86 -5.11
N HIS A 22 2.18 4.15 -5.85
CA HIS A 22 2.31 5.33 -6.71
C HIS A 22 2.43 4.88 -8.19
N PRO A 23 1.87 5.63 -9.16
CA PRO A 23 1.82 5.22 -10.58
C PRO A 23 3.20 5.07 -11.24
N SER A 24 4.20 5.86 -10.84
CA SER A 24 5.58 5.72 -11.34
C SER A 24 6.20 4.41 -10.89
N LYS A 25 6.83 3.64 -11.78
CA LYS A 25 7.64 2.44 -11.44
C LYS A 25 9.11 2.75 -11.15
N GLN A 26 9.50 4.03 -11.17
CA GLN A 26 10.87 4.44 -10.82
C GLN A 26 11.03 4.60 -9.30
N PRO A 27 12.25 4.45 -8.75
CA PRO A 27 12.53 4.80 -7.36
C PRO A 27 12.15 6.25 -7.05
N ILE A 28 11.62 6.49 -5.85
CA ILE A 28 11.18 7.81 -5.40
C ILE A 28 11.91 8.15 -4.11
N TYR A 29 12.69 9.23 -4.11
CA TYR A 29 13.58 9.57 -2.99
C TYR A 29 13.00 10.57 -1.99
N SER A 30 11.81 11.09 -2.26
CA SER A 30 11.03 11.92 -1.35
C SER A 30 9.69 11.24 -1.01
N PRO A 31 9.10 11.51 0.17
CA PRO A 31 7.79 10.97 0.51
C PRO A 31 6.75 11.35 -0.55
N VAL A 32 6.05 10.35 -1.09
CA VAL A 32 4.90 10.53 -1.96
C VAL A 32 3.69 9.85 -1.36
N GLU A 33 2.51 10.40 -1.64
CA GLU A 33 1.26 9.85 -1.16
C GLU A 33 0.96 8.51 -1.84
N ILE A 34 0.55 7.53 -1.05
CA ILE A 34 0.02 6.25 -1.54
C ILE A 34 -1.36 6.54 -2.14
N GLN A 35 -1.53 6.25 -3.43
CA GLN A 35 -2.77 6.48 -4.17
C GLN A 35 -3.64 5.21 -4.22
N GLY A 36 -4.94 5.39 -4.50
CA GLY A 36 -5.87 4.28 -4.71
C GLY A 36 -6.19 3.48 -3.44
N PHE A 37 -5.94 4.06 -2.27
CA PHE A 37 -6.15 3.43 -0.98
C PHE A 37 -7.44 3.96 -0.32
N PRO A 38 -8.57 3.23 -0.37
CA PRO A 38 -9.83 3.69 0.22
C PRO A 38 -9.83 3.41 1.73
N CYS A 39 -9.00 4.11 2.51
CA CYS A 39 -9.06 3.96 3.96
C CYS A 39 -9.90 5.02 4.61
N LEU A 40 -10.99 4.55 5.19
CA LEU A 40 -11.83 5.33 6.10
C LEU A 40 -11.48 5.05 7.58
N ASN A 41 -10.56 4.11 7.84
CA ASN A 41 -10.26 3.57 9.16
C ASN A 41 -8.81 3.84 9.58
N LYS A 42 -8.58 3.88 10.89
CA LYS A 42 -7.24 4.06 11.46
C LYS A 42 -6.31 2.93 11.02
N ILE A 43 -5.13 3.27 10.50
CA ILE A 43 -4.07 2.30 10.23
C ILE A 43 -3.40 1.90 11.53
N ILE A 44 -3.28 0.59 11.77
CA ILE A 44 -2.67 0.05 12.99
C ILE A 44 -1.34 -0.65 12.73
N LYS A 45 -1.09 -1.11 11.49
CA LYS A 45 0.19 -1.74 11.12
C LYS A 45 0.47 -1.62 9.63
N ILE A 46 1.75 -1.47 9.30
CA ILE A 46 2.28 -1.55 7.93
C ILE A 46 3.44 -2.54 7.95
N SER A 47 3.54 -3.39 6.92
CA SER A 47 4.66 -4.30 6.72
C SER A 47 5.15 -4.22 5.28
N CYS A 48 6.46 -4.10 5.11
CA CYS A 48 7.10 -3.99 3.80
C CYS A 48 7.92 -5.25 3.54
N GLY A 49 7.62 -5.94 2.44
CA GLY A 49 8.47 -6.99 1.88
C GLY A 49 9.40 -6.42 0.79
N LEU A 50 10.08 -7.31 0.06
CA LEU A 50 11.06 -6.90 -0.96
C LEU A 50 10.42 -6.05 -2.09
N GLN A 51 9.23 -6.44 -2.56
CA GLN A 51 8.54 -5.76 -3.67
C GLN A 51 7.02 -5.64 -3.41
N HIS A 52 6.59 -5.64 -2.15
CA HIS A 52 5.19 -5.44 -1.77
C HIS A 52 5.06 -4.75 -0.41
N THR A 53 3.91 -4.12 -0.19
CA THR A 53 3.55 -3.48 1.07
C THR A 53 2.16 -3.95 1.47
N LEU A 54 2.01 -4.35 2.73
CA LEU A 54 0.73 -4.72 3.35
C LEU A 54 0.35 -3.70 4.42
N ILE A 55 -0.92 -3.30 4.42
CA ILE A 55 -1.47 -2.30 5.33
C ILE A 55 -2.67 -2.92 6.05
N LEU A 56 -2.67 -2.86 7.38
CA LEU A 56 -3.75 -3.36 8.24
C LEU A 56 -4.43 -2.18 8.93
N ASP A 57 -5.76 -2.10 8.79
CA ASP A 57 -6.58 -1.11 9.46
C ASP A 57 -7.17 -1.63 10.78
N SER A 58 -7.81 -0.73 11.54
CA SER A 58 -8.43 -1.01 12.83
C SER A 58 -9.67 -1.90 12.76
N MET A 59 -10.24 -2.11 11.57
CA MET A 59 -11.39 -2.99 11.32
C MET A 59 -10.96 -4.39 10.86
N GLY A 60 -9.66 -4.63 10.70
CA GLY A 60 -9.12 -5.91 10.27
C GLY A 60 -9.02 -6.07 8.75
N TYR A 61 -9.30 -5.02 7.97
CA TYR A 61 -9.08 -5.06 6.53
C TYR A 61 -7.58 -4.99 6.23
N VAL A 62 -7.13 -5.89 5.35
CA VAL A 62 -5.77 -5.94 4.84
C VAL A 62 -5.79 -5.51 3.39
N TYR A 63 -4.88 -4.60 3.07
CA TYR A 63 -4.70 -4.05 1.74
C TYR A 63 -3.27 -4.31 1.29
N GLY A 64 -3.08 -4.57 0.00
CA GLY A 64 -1.78 -4.89 -0.58
C GLY A 64 -1.48 -4.10 -1.84
N VAL A 65 -0.25 -3.61 -1.97
CA VAL A 65 0.28 -2.98 -3.18
C VAL A 65 1.66 -3.53 -3.53
N GLY A 66 1.99 -3.55 -4.81
CA GLY A 66 3.28 -4.02 -5.32
C GLY A 66 3.16 -5.23 -6.24
N ARG A 67 4.18 -6.08 -6.23
CA ARG A 67 4.26 -7.30 -7.05
C ARG A 67 3.18 -8.29 -6.60
N SER A 68 2.51 -8.95 -7.55
CA SER A 68 1.38 -9.85 -7.29
C SER A 68 1.55 -11.27 -7.79
N ASP A 69 2.59 -11.54 -8.58
CA ASP A 69 2.73 -12.75 -9.41
C ASP A 69 3.01 -14.06 -8.63
N ASP A 70 3.38 -13.99 -7.36
CA ASP A 70 3.61 -15.17 -6.49
C ASP A 70 2.62 -15.25 -5.31
N GLY A 71 1.48 -14.56 -5.43
CA GLY A 71 0.44 -14.58 -4.40
C GLY A 71 0.73 -13.73 -3.17
N ARG A 72 1.84 -12.98 -3.12
CA ARG A 72 2.23 -12.14 -1.95
C ARG A 72 1.22 -11.06 -1.53
N LEU A 73 0.23 -10.74 -2.39
CA LEU A 73 -0.86 -9.81 -2.05
C LEU A 73 -2.13 -10.50 -1.55
N GLY A 74 -2.21 -11.83 -1.59
CA GLY A 74 -3.34 -12.59 -1.06
C GLY A 74 -4.68 -12.36 -1.79
N ASN A 75 -4.66 -11.87 -3.04
CA ASN A 75 -5.85 -11.55 -3.82
C ASN A 75 -6.26 -12.66 -4.81
N ASN A 76 -5.76 -13.89 -4.64
CA ASN A 76 -6.00 -15.04 -5.54
C ASN A 76 -5.61 -14.80 -7.01
N LEU A 77 -4.86 -13.74 -7.32
CA LEU A 77 -4.32 -13.48 -8.65
C LEU A 77 -2.91 -14.07 -8.74
N VAL A 78 -2.83 -15.39 -8.83
CA VAL A 78 -1.60 -16.08 -9.24
C VAL A 78 -1.76 -16.32 -10.73
N ASN A 79 -0.90 -15.73 -11.55
CA ASN A 79 -0.84 -16.10 -12.96
C ASN A 79 -0.03 -17.40 -13.02
N ASP A 80 -0.71 -18.54 -12.91
CA ASP A 80 -0.14 -19.84 -13.29
C ASP A 80 -0.01 -19.96 -14.83
#